data_AF-A0A7C0UR87-F1
#
_entry.id   AF-A0A7C0UR87-F1
#
_cell.length_a   1.000
_cell.length_b   1.000
_cell.length_c   1.000
_cell.angle_alpha   90.00
_cell.angle_beta   90.00
_cell.angle_gamma   90.00
#
_symmetry.space_group_name_H-M   'P 1'
#
loop_
_entity.id
_entity.type
_entity.pdbx_description
1 polymer ?
#
loop_
_entity_poly.entity_id
_entity_poly.type
_entity_poly.pdbx_seq_one_letter_code
_entity_poly.pdbx_strand_id
1 'polypeptide(L)'
;MKWITHLISASCFVYILLNYIPISYLGFILAIVASIIPDYFERVSGVRHRSVYFHNWVIPLVTLILIADPTLAGIPIGYGHHLALDSLTKRGVYIGSKKRIKGFLYSTDPAHNAIVILVHCLLLMMFLAS
;
A
#
# COMPACT_ATOMS: atom_id res chain seq x y z
N MET A 1 8.00 1.39 3.77
CA MET A 1 8.39 2.75 4.22
C MET A 1 8.07 2.85 5.71
N LYS A 2 8.11 4.00 6.38
CA LYS A 2 7.54 4.07 7.75
C LYS A 2 6.04 3.85 7.68
N TRP A 3 5.45 3.25 8.73
CA TRP A 3 4.01 2.94 8.75
C TRP A 3 3.14 4.17 8.51
N ILE A 4 3.52 5.31 9.10
CA ILE A 4 2.79 6.58 8.89
C ILE A 4 2.73 7.00 7.41
N THR A 5 3.80 6.75 6.65
CA THR A 5 3.85 6.99 5.21
C THR A 5 2.82 6.14 4.47
N HIS A 6 2.70 4.87 4.83
CA HIS A 6 1.68 3.98 4.25
C HIS A 6 0.28 4.44 4.61
N LEU A 7 0.01 4.71 5.89
CA LEU A 7 -1.31 5.11 6.36
C LEU A 7 -1.82 6.39 5.68
N ILE A 8 -1.01 7.46 5.66
CA ILE A 8 -1.40 8.73 5.03
C ILE A 8 -1.57 8.56 3.53
N SER A 9 -0.58 7.97 2.86
CA SER A 9 -0.59 7.82 1.41
C SER A 9 -1.72 6.90 0.92
N ALA A 10 -2.00 5.82 1.65
CA ALA A 10 -3.13 4.93 1.37
C ALA A 10 -4.47 5.66 1.60
N SER A 11 -4.58 6.48 2.65
CA SER A 11 -5.80 7.26 2.90
C SER A 11 -6.09 8.21 1.73
N CYS A 12 -5.07 8.94 1.24
CA CYS A 12 -5.19 9.79 0.06
C CYS A 12 -5.57 8.99 -1.19
N PHE A 13 -4.87 7.88 -1.44
CA PHE A 13 -5.10 7.05 -2.62
C PHE A 13 -6.49 6.44 -2.65
N VAL A 14 -6.92 5.83 -1.54
CA VAL A 14 -8.23 5.18 -1.44
C VAL A 14 -9.34 6.22 -1.51
N TYR A 15 -9.15 7.42 -0.94
CA TYR A 15 -10.12 8.50 -1.06
C TYR A 15 -10.37 8.88 -2.52
N ILE A 16 -9.31 9.01 -3.33
CA ILE A 16 -9.45 9.25 -4.77
C ILE A 16 -10.20 8.09 -5.42
N LEU A 17 -9.83 6.84 -5.11
CA LEU A 17 -10.48 5.64 -5.66
C LEU A 17 -11.96 5.49 -5.32
N LEU A 18 -12.45 6.02 -4.18
CA LEU A 18 -13.87 6.00 -3.82
C LEU A 18 -14.77 6.62 -4.89
N ASN A 19 -14.22 7.49 -5.74
CA ASN A 19 -14.96 8.15 -6.83
C ASN A 19 -15.08 7.29 -8.09
N TYR A 20 -14.31 6.21 -8.18
CA TYR A 20 -14.24 5.36 -9.38
C TYR A 20 -14.71 3.92 -9.11
N ILE A 21 -14.60 3.47 -7.86
CA ILE A 21 -14.93 2.10 -7.46
C ILE A 21 -15.80 2.18 -6.20
N PRO A 22 -16.92 1.43 -6.15
CA PRO A 22 -17.75 1.40 -4.95
C PRO A 22 -16.99 0.70 -3.83
N ILE A 23 -16.40 1.48 -2.93
CA ILE A 23 -15.75 0.98 -1.70
C ILE A 23 -16.61 1.45 -0.53
N SER A 24 -17.07 0.52 0.30
CA SER A 24 -17.85 0.88 1.48
C SER A 24 -16.99 1.59 2.53
N TYR A 25 -17.60 2.24 3.52
CA TYR A 25 -16.83 2.82 4.63
C TYR A 25 -15.95 1.78 5.33
N LEU A 26 -16.47 0.56 5.53
CA LEU A 26 -15.67 -0.54 6.08
C LEU A 26 -14.54 -0.95 5.12
N GLY A 27 -14.79 -0.99 3.82
CA GLY A 27 -13.75 -1.22 2.80
C GLY A 27 -12.65 -0.17 2.84
N PHE A 28 -12.99 1.11 3.06
CA PHE A 28 -12.01 2.18 3.23
C PHE A 28 -11.10 1.94 4.44
N ILE A 29 -11.68 1.60 5.60
CA ILE A 29 -10.93 1.27 6.81
C ILE A 29 -10.05 0.03 6.58
N LEU A 30 -10.59 -1.01 5.94
CA LEU A 30 -9.84 -2.22 5.60
C LEU A 30 -8.66 -1.92 4.68
N ALA A 31 -8.77 -0.97 3.74
CA ALA A 31 -7.66 -0.56 2.90
C ALA A 31 -6.54 0.11 3.70
N ILE A 32 -6.88 1.01 4.62
CA ILE A 32 -5.90 1.66 5.48
C ILE A 32 -5.19 0.62 6.35
N VAL A 33 -5.92 -0.30 6.99
CA VAL A 33 -5.33 -1.36 7.80
C VAL A 33 -4.47 -2.29 6.93
N ALA A 34 -4.98 -2.75 5.79
CA ALA A 34 -4.27 -3.61 4.85
C ALA A 34 -2.98 -2.98 4.31
N SER A 35 -2.89 -1.65 4.27
CA SER A 35 -1.67 -0.93 3.87
C SER A 35 -0.48 -1.12 4.83
N ILE A 36 -0.70 -1.66 6.03
CA ILE A 36 0.37 -1.96 7.01
C ILE A 36 0.37 -3.42 7.47
N ILE A 37 -0.63 -4.23 7.08
CA ILE A 37 -0.72 -5.64 7.44
C ILE A 37 0.57 -6.43 7.14
N PRO A 38 1.22 -6.28 5.96
CA PRO A 38 2.46 -7.01 5.67
C PRO A 38 3.53 -6.82 6.75
N ASP A 39 3.81 -5.57 7.12
CA ASP A 39 4.81 -5.22 8.12
C ASP A 39 4.40 -5.70 9.52
N TYR A 40 3.11 -5.55 9.85
CA TYR A 40 2.57 -5.98 11.12
C TYR A 40 2.70 -7.49 11.29
N PHE A 41 2.28 -8.28 10.30
CA PHE A 41 2.40 -9.74 10.35
C PHE A 41 3.84 -10.20 10.39
N GLU A 42 4.76 -9.58 9.64
CA GLU A 42 6.18 -9.90 9.75
C GLU A 42 6.72 -9.65 11.16
N ARG A 43 6.35 -8.53 11.77
CA ARG A 43 6.74 -8.19 13.14
C ARG A 43 6.19 -9.19 14.16
N VAL A 44 4.92 -9.58 14.04
CA VAL A 44 4.27 -10.52 14.97
C VAL A 44 4.77 -11.95 14.77
N SER A 45 4.97 -12.39 13.52
CA SER A 45 5.44 -13.73 13.19
C SER A 45 6.96 -13.91 13.37
N GLY A 46 7.70 -12.85 13.70
CA GLY A 46 9.16 -12.88 13.82
C GLY A 46 9.87 -13.13 12.49
N VAL A 47 9.17 -13.02 11.37
CA VAL A 47 9.74 -13.21 10.03
C VAL A 47 10.54 -11.99 9.64
N ARG A 48 11.62 -12.19 8.88
CA ARG A 48 12.43 -11.10 8.33
C ARG A 48 11.55 -10.12 7.56
N HIS A 49 11.64 -8.84 7.94
CA HIS A 49 10.91 -7.77 7.26
C HIS A 49 11.21 -7.74 5.74
N ARG A 50 10.15 -7.59 4.93
CA ARG A 50 10.15 -7.71 3.46
C ARG A 50 10.47 -9.11 2.95
N SER A 51 9.81 -10.09 3.55
CA SER A 51 9.81 -11.49 3.16
C SER A 51 9.04 -11.71 1.86
N VAL A 52 9.34 -12.80 1.15
CA VAL A 52 8.59 -13.19 -0.06
C VAL A 52 7.15 -13.61 0.23
N TYR A 53 6.84 -13.93 1.50
CA TYR A 53 5.52 -14.37 1.93
C TYR A 53 4.56 -13.22 2.16
N PHE A 54 5.07 -12.04 2.55
CA PHE A 54 4.22 -10.88 2.83
C PHE A 54 4.50 -9.68 1.91
N HIS A 55 5.56 -9.70 1.09
CA HIS A 55 5.87 -8.59 0.18
C HIS A 55 5.91 -9.05 -1.28
N ASN A 56 4.86 -9.75 -1.72
CA ASN A 56 4.79 -10.31 -3.07
C ASN A 56 3.49 -9.92 -3.76
N TRP A 57 3.61 -9.40 -4.98
CA TRP A 57 2.49 -8.94 -5.80
C TRP A 57 1.46 -10.04 -6.11
N VAL A 58 1.82 -11.31 -6.00
CA VAL A 58 0.85 -12.40 -6.12
C VAL A 58 -0.30 -12.22 -5.14
N ILE A 59 -0.07 -11.75 -3.92
CA ILE A 59 -1.11 -11.64 -2.89
C ILE A 59 -2.22 -10.66 -3.28
N PRO A 60 -1.95 -9.37 -3.56
CA PRO A 60 -3.00 -8.47 -3.99
C PRO A 60 -3.61 -8.87 -5.34
N LEU A 61 -2.84 -9.52 -6.24
CA LEU A 61 -3.37 -10.00 -7.52
C LEU A 61 -4.37 -11.14 -7.35
N VAL A 62 -4.09 -12.13 -6.49
CA VAL A 62 -5.04 -13.24 -6.24
C VAL A 62 -6.26 -12.79 -5.46
N THR A 63 -6.15 -11.71 -4.67
CA THR A 63 -7.28 -11.14 -3.94
C THR A 63 -8.04 -10.06 -4.70
N LEU A 64 -7.69 -9.76 -5.96
CA LEU A 64 -8.43 -8.78 -6.78
C LEU A 64 -9.92 -9.12 -6.93
N ILE A 65 -10.29 -10.40 -6.92
CA ILE A 65 -11.69 -10.83 -6.96
C ILE A 65 -12.52 -10.26 -5.80
N LEU A 66 -11.88 -9.95 -4.67
CA LEU A 66 -12.54 -9.34 -3.51
C LEU A 66 -13.04 -7.92 -3.78
N ILE A 67 -12.59 -7.27 -4.87
CA ILE A 67 -13.12 -5.96 -5.30
C ILE A 67 -14.59 -6.04 -5.71
N ALA A 68 -15.09 -7.22 -6.09
CA ALA A 68 -16.50 -7.41 -6.40
C ALA A 68 -17.41 -7.17 -5.18
N ASP A 69 -16.90 -7.33 -3.95
CA ASP A 69 -17.58 -6.95 -2.72
C ASP A 69 -17.03 -5.58 -2.25
N PRO A 70 -17.86 -4.52 -2.23
CA PRO A 70 -17.46 -3.18 -1.76
C PRO A 70 -16.81 -3.15 -0.37
N THR A 71 -17.14 -4.12 0.48
CA THR A 71 -16.57 -4.27 1.82
C THR A 71 -15.18 -4.87 1.78
N LEU A 72 -14.96 -5.91 0.98
CA LEU A 72 -13.66 -6.59 0.91
C LEU A 72 -12.69 -5.95 -0.08
N ALA A 73 -13.17 -5.05 -0.95
CA ALA A 73 -12.38 -4.32 -1.92
C ALA A 73 -11.16 -3.60 -1.32
N GLY A 74 -11.26 -3.18 -0.05
CA GLY A 74 -10.16 -2.53 0.65
C GLY A 74 -8.90 -3.38 0.77
N ILE A 75 -9.03 -4.71 0.91
CA ILE A 75 -7.89 -5.61 1.15
C ILE A 75 -6.90 -5.59 -0.02
N PRO A 76 -7.29 -5.96 -1.26
CA PRO A 76 -6.37 -5.93 -2.40
C PRO A 76 -5.85 -4.51 -2.70
N ILE A 77 -6.67 -3.48 -2.48
CA ILE A 77 -6.31 -2.07 -2.73
C ILE A 77 -5.22 -1.61 -1.75
N GLY A 78 -5.46 -1.78 -0.45
CA GLY A 78 -4.52 -1.35 0.60
C GLY A 78 -3.21 -2.12 0.56
N TYR A 79 -3.28 -3.44 0.40
CA TYR A 79 -2.10 -4.29 0.27
C TYR A 79 -1.33 -3.97 -1.02
N GLY A 80 -2.03 -3.82 -2.13
CA GLY A 80 -1.43 -3.43 -3.42
C GLY A 80 -0.72 -2.08 -3.33
N HIS A 81 -1.36 -1.09 -2.68
CA HIS A 81 -0.76 0.22 -2.45
C HIS A 81 0.49 0.13 -1.56
N HIS A 82 0.46 -0.70 -0.50
CA HIS A 82 1.64 -0.97 0.31
C HIS A 82 2.81 -1.48 -0.53
N LEU A 83 2.58 -2.49 -1.38
CA LEU A 83 3.62 -3.03 -2.26
C LEU A 83 4.07 -2.02 -3.32
N ALA A 84 3.16 -1.18 -3.82
CA ALA A 84 3.50 -0.12 -4.75
C ALA A 84 4.49 0.85 -4.10
N LEU A 85 4.23 1.34 -2.89
CA LEU A 85 5.18 2.22 -2.20
C LEU A 85 6.52 1.52 -1.92
N ASP A 86 6.48 0.27 -1.50
CA ASP A 86 7.71 -0.45 -1.19
C ASP A 86 8.52 -0.82 -2.44
N SER A 87 7.89 -0.93 -3.61
CA SER A 87 8.56 -1.07 -4.89
C SER A 87 9.39 0.17 -5.27
N LEU A 88 9.05 1.36 -4.76
CA LEU A 88 9.82 2.60 -4.96
C LEU A 88 11.12 2.63 -4.12
N THR A 89 11.29 1.70 -3.19
CA THR A 89 12.42 1.69 -2.27
C THR A 89 13.56 0.78 -2.72
N LYS A 90 14.78 1.02 -2.24
CA LYS A 90 15.96 0.19 -2.49
C LYS A 90 15.82 -1.27 -2.06
N ARG A 91 15.02 -1.58 -1.01
CA ARG A 91 14.82 -3.00 -0.61
C ARG A 91 13.78 -3.72 -1.46
N GLY A 92 12.80 -2.97 -2.00
CA GLY A 92 11.84 -3.46 -2.97
C GLY A 92 10.82 -4.48 -2.45
N VAL A 93 10.06 -5.05 -3.39
CA VAL A 93 9.05 -6.12 -3.22
C VAL A 93 9.22 -7.19 -4.30
N TYR A 94 8.58 -8.35 -4.14
CA TYR A 94 8.67 -9.50 -5.06
C TYR A 94 7.52 -9.56 -6.07
N ILE A 95 7.75 -10.22 -7.21
CA ILE A 95 6.69 -10.62 -8.16
C ILE A 95 6.82 -12.12 -8.44
N GLY A 96 5.95 -12.94 -7.84
CA GLY A 96 5.78 -14.36 -8.17
C GLY A 96 7.05 -15.23 -8.13
N SER A 97 8.15 -14.70 -7.62
CA SER A 97 9.50 -15.27 -7.72
C SER A 97 10.41 -14.60 -6.70
N LYS A 98 11.66 -15.07 -6.61
CA LYS A 98 12.69 -14.45 -5.75
C LYS A 98 13.24 -13.12 -6.30
N LYS A 99 12.83 -12.71 -7.51
CA LYS A 99 13.24 -11.43 -8.11
C LYS A 99 12.46 -10.28 -7.46
N ARG A 100 13.17 -9.20 -7.12
CA ARG A 100 12.58 -8.00 -6.52
C ARG A 100 12.48 -6.84 -7.51
N ILE A 101 11.36 -6.13 -7.50
CA ILE A 101 11.26 -4.76 -8.04
C ILE A 101 11.81 -3.82 -6.97
N LYS A 102 12.75 -2.96 -7.36
CA LYS A 102 13.39 -1.99 -6.46
C LYS A 102 13.39 -0.61 -7.13
N GLY A 103 13.21 0.42 -6.32
CA GLY A 103 13.38 1.80 -6.74
C GLY A 103 14.63 2.43 -6.11
N PHE A 104 14.62 3.74 -6.01
CA PHE A 104 15.77 4.53 -5.54
C PHE A 104 15.59 5.13 -4.14
N LEU A 105 14.38 5.11 -3.57
CA LEU A 105 14.11 5.73 -2.27
C LEU A 105 14.62 4.88 -1.10
N TYR A 106 14.96 5.56 0.00
CA TYR A 106 15.38 4.91 1.25
C TYR A 106 14.25 4.97 2.27
N SER A 107 13.77 3.81 2.72
CA SER A 107 12.64 3.72 3.66
C SER A 107 12.94 4.30 5.05
N THR A 108 14.22 4.39 5.41
CA THR A 108 14.70 4.95 6.68
C THR A 108 14.96 6.45 6.64
N ASP A 109 14.97 7.05 5.45
CA ASP A 109 15.25 8.47 5.26
C ASP A 109 13.96 9.29 5.45
N PRO A 110 13.91 10.20 6.43
CA PRO A 110 12.73 11.03 6.68
C PRO A 110 12.31 11.87 5.47
N ALA A 111 13.27 12.41 4.69
CA ALA A 111 12.97 13.25 3.53
C ALA A 111 12.26 12.46 2.43
N HIS A 112 12.72 11.23 2.14
CA HIS A 112 12.04 10.37 1.17
C HIS A 112 10.61 10.00 1.60
N ASN A 113 10.39 9.75 2.90
CA ASN A 113 9.04 9.49 3.41
C ASN A 113 8.14 10.74 3.29
N ALA A 114 8.67 11.91 3.65
CA ALA A 114 7.95 13.19 3.53
C ALA A 114 7.58 13.50 2.07
N ILE A 115 8.51 13.30 1.12
CA ILE A 115 8.24 13.51 -0.32
C ILE A 115 7.09 12.63 -0.79
N VAL A 116 7.07 11.35 -0.41
CA VAL A 116 6.00 10.43 -0.82
C VAL A 116 4.64 10.87 -0.26
N ILE A 117 4.59 11.28 1.01
CA ILE A 117 3.37 11.82 1.62
C ILE A 117 2.93 13.09 0.88
N LEU A 118 3.85 14.04 0.66
CA LEU A 118 3.56 15.31 -0.02
C LEU A 118 3.00 15.08 -1.41
N VAL A 119 3.57 14.16 -2.19
CA VAL A 119 3.05 13.81 -3.52
C VAL A 119 1.60 13.29 -3.42
N HIS A 120 1.30 12.39 -2.49
CA HIS A 120 -0.07 11.86 -2.32
C HIS A 120 -1.05 12.96 -1.88
N CYS A 121 -0.65 13.83 -0.95
CA CYS A 121 -1.48 14.94 -0.52
C CYS A 121 -1.73 15.94 -1.66
N LEU A 122 -0.71 16.28 -2.45
CA LEU A 122 -0.85 17.17 -3.60
C LEU A 122 -1.80 16.58 -4.64
N LEU A 123 -1.67 15.29 -4.96
CA LEU A 123 -2.59 14.61 -5.87
C LEU A 123 -4.04 14.63 -5.35
N LEU A 124 -4.24 14.39 -4.05
CA LEU A 124 -5.57 14.50 -3.44
C LEU A 124 -6.11 15.94 -3.53
N MET A 125 -5.29 16.95 -3.23
CA MET A 125 -5.70 18.35 -3.33
C MET A 125 -6.07 18.76 -4.74
N MET A 126 -5.29 18.31 -5.74
CA MET A 126 -5.61 18.52 -7.15
C MET A 126 -6.93 17.87 -7.54
N PHE A 127 -7.17 16.64 -7.07
CA PHE A 127 -8.42 15.92 -7.31
C PHE A 127 -9.64 16.58 -6.65
N LEU A 128 -9.48 17.16 -5.46
CA LEU A 128 -10.56 17.88 -4.77
C LEU A 128 -10.86 19.26 -5.38
N ALA A 129 -9.95 19.81 -6.17
CA ALA A 129 -10.08 21.12 -6.80
C ALA A 129 -10.58 21.05 -8.26
N SER A 130 -10.66 19.85 -8.84
CA SER A 130 -11.21 19.59 -10.18
C SER A 130 -12.70 19.28 -10.11
#